data_AF-A0A2A2GF62-F1
#
_entry.id   AF-A0A2A2GF62-F1
#
_cell.length_a   1.000
_cell.length_b   1.000
_cell.length_c   1.000
_cell.angle_alpha   90.00
_cell.angle_beta   90.00
_cell.angle_gamma   90.00
#
_symmetry.space_group_name_H-M   'P 1'
#
loop_
_entity.id
_entity.type
_entity.pdbx_description
1 polymer ?
#
loop_
_entity_poly.entity_id
_entity_poly.type
_entity_poly.pdbx_seq_one_letter_code
_entity_poly.pdbx_strand_id
1 'polypeptide(L)'
;MSDATPRPAGALRDFARRIFGAAGLAPDKARAVAHYLVEADMMGHTTHGLALAPWYLAGIDEGVVTRDGTPEVISDRGPAVCWRGRRLPGAWLAEQAMLLACARARDFGTATVVVGDSHHNGALAAYLPIATGQGLMASIASSSPSGAQVAPFGGLKGVMTPNPVAYGIPVPGRPILIDLSASITTVNLAQRMIRAGERYDHDWVMDAEGNPSRDPEVLTAGGTLLPTGGLDHGQKGYGLALAVEALTQGLAGYGRADAPRGTNAAMTITVHDPEAFGGARAFLRQTGWLAEACRSNPPRDPSRPVRLPGQAAQARRDRALAEGVTLHPGIWEALSAEAEKRGLGWAG
;
A
#
# COMPACT_ATOMS: atom_id res chain seq x y z
N MET A 1 10.90 26.67 -1.43
CA MET A 1 10.01 26.32 -0.30
C MET A 1 10.56 25.07 0.36
N SER A 2 10.51 24.94 1.69
CA SER A 2 11.04 23.75 2.38
C SER A 2 9.97 22.65 2.53
N ASP A 3 10.38 21.44 2.91
CA ASP A 3 9.47 20.33 3.21
C ASP A 3 8.56 20.63 4.41
N ALA A 4 9.06 21.44 5.36
CA ALA A 4 8.35 21.82 6.58
C ALA A 4 7.13 22.73 6.33
N THR A 5 7.06 23.41 5.17
CA THR A 5 5.93 24.28 4.83
C THR A 5 4.67 23.43 4.54
N PRO A 6 3.57 23.57 5.32
CA PRO A 6 2.32 22.87 5.01
C PRO A 6 1.74 23.38 3.69
N ARG A 7 1.21 22.46 2.87
CA ARG A 7 0.58 22.78 1.57
C ARG A 7 -0.87 22.31 1.55
N PRO A 8 -1.83 23.10 1.06
CA PRO A 8 -3.22 22.64 0.97
C PRO A 8 -3.33 21.33 0.20
N ALA A 9 -4.01 20.32 0.77
CA ALA A 9 -4.08 18.98 0.20
C ALA A 9 -4.66 18.96 -1.23
N GLY A 10 -5.64 19.81 -1.52
CA GLY A 10 -6.20 19.98 -2.87
C GLY A 10 -5.15 20.48 -3.88
N ALA A 11 -4.46 21.57 -3.54
CA ALA A 11 -3.40 22.12 -4.38
C ALA A 11 -2.25 21.13 -4.60
N LEU A 12 -1.88 20.37 -3.57
CA LEU A 12 -0.82 19.36 -3.66
C LEU A 12 -1.21 18.20 -4.58
N ARG A 13 -2.44 17.70 -4.47
CA ARG A 13 -3.00 16.69 -5.39
C ARG A 13 -3.04 17.21 -6.82
N ASP A 14 -3.48 18.44 -7.03
CA ASP A 14 -3.54 19.03 -8.37
C ASP A 14 -2.16 19.23 -8.99
N PHE A 15 -1.17 19.65 -8.21
CA PHE A 15 0.20 19.76 -8.68
C PHE A 15 0.77 18.40 -9.08
N ALA A 16 0.68 17.39 -8.21
CA ALA A 16 1.11 16.04 -8.53
C ALA A 16 0.39 15.49 -9.78
N ARG A 17 -0.94 15.70 -9.90
CA ARG A 17 -1.73 15.31 -11.07
C ARG A 17 -1.21 15.94 -12.35
N ARG A 18 -0.87 17.24 -12.33
CA ARG A 18 -0.30 17.95 -13.48
C ARG A 18 1.06 17.38 -13.88
N ILE A 19 1.93 17.04 -12.92
CA ILE A 19 3.24 16.44 -13.19
C ILE A 19 3.07 15.09 -13.90
N PHE A 20 2.24 14.20 -13.35
CA PHE A 20 1.96 12.90 -13.97
C PHE A 20 1.26 13.01 -15.33
N GLY A 21 0.37 14.00 -15.50
CA GLY A 21 -0.25 14.29 -16.79
C GLY A 21 0.76 14.79 -17.84
N ALA A 22 1.70 15.64 -17.44
CA ALA A 22 2.78 16.11 -18.31
C ALA A 22 3.79 15.00 -18.67
N ALA A 23 3.90 13.96 -17.83
CA ALA A 23 4.62 12.73 -18.17
C ALA A 23 3.85 11.82 -19.17
N GLY A 24 2.61 12.19 -19.52
CA GLY A 24 1.81 11.51 -20.54
C GLY A 24 0.80 10.50 -19.99
N LEU A 25 0.57 10.40 -18.67
CA LEU A 25 -0.53 9.57 -18.16
C LEU A 25 -1.88 10.15 -18.57
N ALA A 26 -2.82 9.26 -18.91
CA ALA A 26 -4.21 9.64 -19.15
C ALA A 26 -4.83 10.34 -17.91
N PRO A 27 -5.79 11.27 -18.09
CA PRO A 27 -6.26 12.15 -17.01
C PRO A 27 -6.79 11.42 -15.77
N ASP A 28 -7.51 10.32 -15.96
CA ASP A 28 -8.08 9.49 -14.89
C ASP A 28 -6.99 8.80 -14.05
N LYS A 29 -5.93 8.32 -14.71
CA LYS A 29 -4.76 7.67 -14.11
C LYS A 29 -3.88 8.66 -13.37
N ALA A 30 -3.59 9.82 -13.99
CA ALA A 30 -2.84 10.89 -13.34
C ALA A 30 -3.55 11.38 -12.07
N ARG A 31 -4.89 11.52 -12.11
CA ARG A 31 -5.70 11.85 -10.93
C ARG A 31 -5.55 10.79 -9.86
N ALA A 32 -5.75 9.51 -10.18
CA ALA A 32 -5.68 8.42 -9.20
C ALA A 32 -4.30 8.35 -8.53
N VAL A 33 -3.21 8.35 -9.32
CA VAL A 33 -1.85 8.30 -8.79
C VAL A 33 -1.60 9.48 -7.84
N ALA A 34 -1.89 10.71 -8.27
CA ALA A 34 -1.70 11.90 -7.44
C ALA A 34 -2.55 11.85 -6.15
N HIS A 35 -3.80 11.39 -6.25
CA HIS A 35 -4.69 11.28 -5.11
C HIS A 35 -4.11 10.34 -4.04
N TYR A 36 -3.77 9.10 -4.41
CA TYR A 36 -3.35 8.09 -3.43
C TYR A 36 -1.93 8.31 -2.89
N LEU A 37 -1.02 8.94 -3.66
CA LEU A 37 0.27 9.34 -3.10
C LEU A 37 0.12 10.43 -2.04
N VAL A 38 -0.69 11.46 -2.30
CA VAL A 38 -0.96 12.50 -1.29
C VAL A 38 -1.75 11.94 -0.11
N GLU A 39 -2.71 11.05 -0.36
CA GLU A 39 -3.46 10.36 0.69
C GLU A 39 -2.53 9.59 1.64
N ALA A 40 -1.56 8.86 1.10
CA ALA A 40 -0.55 8.15 1.87
C ALA A 40 0.28 9.11 2.74
N ASP A 41 0.72 10.26 2.20
CA ASP A 41 1.44 11.27 2.98
C ASP A 41 0.58 11.84 4.12
N MET A 42 -0.69 12.17 3.86
CA MET A 42 -1.62 12.64 4.88
C MET A 42 -1.86 11.62 5.99
N MET A 43 -1.86 10.34 5.67
CA MET A 43 -1.97 9.24 6.64
C MET A 43 -0.64 8.98 7.40
N GLY A 44 0.47 9.59 6.96
CA GLY A 44 1.80 9.42 7.52
C GLY A 44 2.58 8.24 6.94
N HIS A 45 2.11 7.62 5.86
CA HIS A 45 2.81 6.57 5.12
C HIS A 45 3.81 7.15 4.12
N THR A 46 4.73 8.00 4.61
CA THR A 46 5.63 8.83 3.77
C THR A 46 6.58 8.04 2.86
N THR A 47 6.80 6.74 3.10
CA THR A 47 7.57 5.87 2.19
C THR A 47 6.78 5.46 0.94
N HIS A 48 5.45 5.65 0.96
CA HIS A 48 4.53 5.26 -0.10
C HIS A 48 3.65 6.42 -0.59
N GLY A 49 3.99 7.65 -0.18
CA GLY A 49 3.42 8.89 -0.71
C GLY A 49 4.24 9.49 -1.84
N LEU A 50 4.32 10.81 -1.92
CA LEU A 50 5.01 11.53 -2.99
C LEU A 50 6.51 11.25 -3.09
N ALA A 51 7.12 10.62 -2.08
CA ALA A 51 8.47 10.05 -2.17
C ALA A 51 8.64 9.06 -3.34
N LEU A 52 7.54 8.40 -3.77
CA LEU A 52 7.54 7.49 -4.92
C LEU A 52 7.43 8.20 -6.27
N ALA A 53 7.09 9.49 -6.30
CA ALA A 53 6.79 10.20 -7.55
C ALA A 53 7.97 10.18 -8.55
N PRO A 54 9.23 10.46 -8.16
CA PRO A 54 10.35 10.37 -9.10
C PRO A 54 10.53 8.99 -9.71
N TRP A 55 10.38 7.93 -8.92
CA TRP A 55 10.49 6.54 -9.41
C TRP A 55 9.34 6.19 -10.38
N TYR A 56 8.12 6.62 -10.08
CA TYR A 56 6.99 6.41 -10.98
C TYR A 56 7.16 7.18 -12.30
N LEU A 57 7.65 8.42 -12.24
CA LEU A 57 7.89 9.25 -13.42
C LEU A 57 8.99 8.66 -14.29
N ALA A 58 10.09 8.20 -13.71
CA ALA A 58 11.12 7.46 -14.43
C ALA A 58 10.54 6.21 -15.13
N GLY A 59 9.71 5.43 -14.43
CA GLY A 59 9.03 4.29 -15.03
C GLY A 59 8.08 4.65 -16.18
N ILE A 60 7.47 5.85 -16.16
CA ILE A 60 6.67 6.36 -17.27
C ILE A 60 7.56 6.77 -18.45
N ASP A 61 8.66 7.48 -18.18
CA ASP A 61 9.59 7.95 -19.21
C ASP A 61 10.29 6.78 -19.91
N GLU A 62 10.64 5.72 -19.17
CA GLU A 62 11.26 4.49 -19.65
C GLU A 62 10.28 3.51 -20.32
N GLY A 63 8.97 3.80 -20.30
CA GLY A 63 7.93 2.94 -20.90
C GLY A 63 7.60 1.68 -20.09
N VAL A 64 8.03 1.61 -18.82
CA VAL A 64 7.67 0.53 -17.87
C VAL A 64 6.20 0.64 -17.44
N VAL A 65 5.67 1.87 -17.34
CA VAL A 65 4.28 2.16 -16.99
C VAL A 65 3.46 2.39 -18.24
N THR A 66 2.37 1.65 -18.40
CA THR A 66 1.40 1.88 -19.48
C THR A 66 0.58 3.12 -19.17
N ARG A 67 0.54 4.07 -20.11
CA ARG A 67 0.06 5.43 -19.87
C ARG A 67 -1.46 5.60 -20.01
N ASP A 68 -2.10 4.78 -20.83
CA ASP A 68 -3.52 4.86 -21.19
C ASP A 68 -4.15 3.47 -21.34
N GLY A 69 -5.45 3.43 -21.66
CA GLY A 69 -6.19 2.19 -21.86
C GLY A 69 -6.80 1.59 -20.59
N THR A 70 -7.18 0.32 -20.68
CA THR A 70 -7.92 -0.45 -19.68
C THR A 70 -7.26 -1.80 -19.43
N PRO A 71 -7.47 -2.43 -18.26
CA PRO A 71 -7.02 -3.80 -18.05
C PRO A 71 -7.71 -4.74 -19.03
N GLU A 72 -7.06 -5.86 -19.32
CA GLU A 72 -7.67 -6.98 -20.04
C GLU A 72 -8.46 -7.83 -19.04
N VAL A 73 -9.72 -8.15 -19.36
CA VAL A 73 -10.55 -9.05 -18.55
C VAL A 73 -10.21 -10.49 -18.91
N ILE A 74 -9.55 -11.18 -17.97
CA ILE A 74 -9.22 -12.61 -18.13
C ILE A 74 -10.43 -13.48 -17.77
N SER A 75 -11.18 -13.09 -16.75
CA SER A 75 -12.45 -13.72 -16.39
C SER A 75 -13.37 -12.76 -15.63
N ASP A 76 -14.68 -12.90 -15.83
CA ASP A 76 -15.73 -12.22 -15.06
C ASP A 76 -16.83 -13.26 -14.77
N ARG A 77 -16.97 -13.65 -13.51
CA ARG A 77 -17.89 -14.69 -13.04
C ARG A 77 -18.66 -14.18 -11.82
N GLY A 78 -19.48 -13.15 -12.01
CA GLY A 78 -20.34 -12.59 -10.96
C GLY A 78 -19.51 -11.95 -9.84
N PRO A 79 -19.41 -12.57 -8.64
CA PRO A 79 -18.58 -12.03 -7.56
C PRO A 79 -17.07 -12.21 -7.78
N ALA A 80 -16.60 -12.96 -8.77
CA ALA A 80 -15.17 -13.20 -9.01
C ALA A 80 -14.72 -12.63 -10.36
N VAL A 81 -13.76 -11.71 -10.35
CA VAL A 81 -13.23 -11.06 -11.56
C VAL A 81 -11.70 -11.12 -11.56
N CYS A 82 -11.10 -11.44 -12.70
CA CYS A 82 -9.66 -11.43 -12.90
C CYS A 82 -9.26 -10.51 -14.05
N TRP A 83 -8.31 -9.63 -13.78
CA TRP A 83 -7.75 -8.68 -14.72
C TRP A 83 -6.26 -8.92 -14.94
N ARG A 84 -5.82 -8.73 -16.18
CA ARG A 84 -4.43 -8.44 -16.49
C ARG A 84 -4.27 -6.92 -16.63
N GLY A 85 -3.49 -6.37 -15.72
CA GLY A 85 -3.30 -4.94 -15.52
C GLY A 85 -2.48 -4.25 -16.59
N ARG A 86 -1.74 -5.00 -17.44
CA ARG A 86 -0.95 -4.47 -18.57
C ARG A 86 -0.01 -3.34 -18.17
N ARG A 87 0.59 -3.41 -16.97
CA ARG A 87 1.45 -2.39 -16.36
C ARG A 87 0.81 -1.00 -16.25
N LEU A 88 -0.52 -0.92 -16.20
CA LEU A 88 -1.23 0.31 -15.87
C LEU A 88 -0.88 0.76 -14.44
N PRO A 89 -1.07 2.05 -14.11
CA PRO A 89 -0.74 2.56 -12.78
C PRO A 89 -1.50 1.80 -11.69
N GLY A 90 -0.76 1.21 -10.75
CA GLY A 90 -1.34 0.33 -9.73
C GLY A 90 -2.34 1.06 -8.82
N ALA A 91 -2.12 2.35 -8.57
CA ALA A 91 -3.08 3.16 -7.80
C ALA A 91 -4.44 3.31 -8.50
N TRP A 92 -4.43 3.45 -9.82
CA TRP A 92 -5.66 3.49 -10.61
C TRP A 92 -6.32 2.10 -10.66
N LEU A 93 -5.54 1.04 -10.90
CA LEU A 93 -6.06 -0.34 -10.91
C LEU A 93 -6.68 -0.73 -9.56
N ALA A 94 -6.04 -0.39 -8.44
CA ALA A 94 -6.54 -0.66 -7.10
C ALA A 94 -7.87 0.06 -6.82
N GLU A 95 -7.99 1.33 -7.22
CA GLU A 95 -9.24 2.08 -7.11
C GLU A 95 -10.36 1.46 -7.95
N GLN A 96 -10.10 1.16 -9.23
CA GLN A 96 -11.10 0.56 -10.11
C GLN A 96 -11.53 -0.83 -9.62
N ALA A 97 -10.59 -1.65 -9.18
CA ALA A 97 -10.88 -2.98 -8.64
C ALA A 97 -11.68 -2.89 -7.32
N MET A 98 -11.36 -1.95 -6.43
CA MET A 98 -12.12 -1.73 -5.19
C MET A 98 -13.54 -1.25 -5.48
N LEU A 99 -13.72 -0.31 -6.41
CA LEU A 99 -15.04 0.18 -6.82
C LEU A 99 -15.89 -0.95 -7.41
N LEU A 100 -15.31 -1.77 -8.30
CA LEU A 100 -16.00 -2.93 -8.86
C LEU A 100 -16.35 -3.96 -7.77
N ALA A 101 -15.42 -4.27 -6.87
CA ALA A 101 -15.66 -5.20 -5.77
C ALA A 101 -16.76 -4.69 -4.83
N CYS A 102 -16.81 -3.38 -4.54
CA CYS A 102 -17.89 -2.79 -3.74
C CYS A 102 -19.25 -2.94 -4.43
N ALA A 103 -19.32 -2.66 -5.74
CA ALA A 103 -20.56 -2.82 -6.51
C ALA A 103 -21.03 -4.28 -6.51
N ARG A 104 -20.14 -5.23 -6.83
CA ARG A 104 -20.45 -6.67 -6.86
C ARG A 104 -20.78 -7.23 -5.48
N ALA A 105 -20.14 -6.76 -4.41
CA ALA A 105 -20.45 -7.21 -3.06
C ALA A 105 -21.86 -6.82 -2.62
N ARG A 106 -22.42 -5.70 -3.11
CA ARG A 106 -23.83 -5.36 -2.88
C ARG A 106 -24.79 -6.33 -3.57
N ASP A 107 -24.43 -6.78 -4.77
CA ASP A 107 -25.27 -7.70 -5.56
C ASP A 107 -25.18 -9.15 -5.05
N PHE A 108 -24.00 -9.59 -4.63
CA PHE A 108 -23.70 -11.00 -4.33
C PHE A 108 -23.33 -11.27 -2.87
N GLY A 109 -23.32 -10.25 -2.01
CA GLY A 109 -22.86 -10.30 -0.62
C GLY A 109 -21.34 -10.29 -0.42
N THR A 110 -20.59 -10.76 -1.40
CA THR A 110 -19.13 -10.64 -1.44
C THR A 110 -18.64 -10.54 -2.88
N ALA A 111 -17.47 -9.94 -3.07
CA ALA A 111 -16.80 -9.97 -4.36
C ALA A 111 -15.28 -9.94 -4.20
N THR A 112 -14.59 -10.58 -5.11
CA THR A 112 -13.14 -10.59 -5.23
C THR A 112 -12.72 -10.16 -6.64
N VAL A 113 -11.84 -9.17 -6.71
CA VAL A 113 -11.18 -8.74 -7.95
C VAL A 113 -9.68 -9.00 -7.80
N VAL A 114 -9.13 -9.82 -8.70
CA VAL A 114 -7.71 -10.12 -8.78
C VAL A 114 -7.11 -9.37 -9.96
N VAL A 115 -5.97 -8.71 -9.76
CA VAL A 115 -5.26 -7.98 -10.81
C VAL A 115 -3.81 -8.44 -10.86
N GLY A 116 -3.43 -9.16 -11.91
CA GLY A 116 -2.04 -9.46 -12.23
C GLY A 116 -1.41 -8.39 -13.11
N ASP A 117 -0.09 -8.41 -13.29
CA ASP A 117 0.64 -7.53 -14.20
C ASP A 117 0.31 -6.02 -14.05
N SER A 118 0.21 -5.54 -12.82
CA SER A 118 0.02 -4.12 -12.48
C SER A 118 1.37 -3.40 -12.31
N HIS A 119 1.39 -2.07 -12.36
CA HIS A 119 2.46 -1.30 -11.71
C HIS A 119 2.26 -1.25 -10.18
N HIS A 120 3.23 -0.70 -9.43
CA HIS A 120 3.14 -0.53 -7.97
C HIS A 120 1.91 0.30 -7.53
N ASN A 121 1.30 -0.10 -6.40
CA ASN A 121 0.02 0.41 -5.89
C ASN A 121 0.13 1.23 -4.58
N GLY A 122 1.33 1.54 -4.09
CA GLY A 122 1.48 2.48 -2.96
C GLY A 122 0.98 1.92 -1.62
N ALA A 123 0.44 2.79 -0.76
CA ALA A 123 -0.05 2.39 0.57
C ALA A 123 -1.44 1.75 0.48
N LEU A 124 -1.57 0.49 0.89
CA LEU A 124 -2.82 -0.26 0.79
C LEU A 124 -3.94 0.35 1.64
N ALA A 125 -3.60 0.91 2.81
CA ALA A 125 -4.54 1.58 3.70
C ALA A 125 -5.34 2.72 3.02
N ALA A 126 -4.76 3.36 1.99
CA ALA A 126 -5.37 4.52 1.34
C ALA A 126 -6.61 4.16 0.49
N TYR A 127 -6.77 2.90 0.11
CA TYR A 127 -7.93 2.42 -0.68
C TYR A 127 -9.09 1.92 0.19
N LEU A 128 -8.81 1.50 1.43
CA LEU A 128 -9.82 0.97 2.36
C LEU A 128 -10.99 1.93 2.66
N PRO A 129 -10.81 3.28 2.68
CA PRO A 129 -11.92 4.22 2.81
C PRO A 129 -13.00 4.10 1.73
N ILE A 130 -12.67 3.62 0.53
CA ILE A 130 -13.65 3.43 -0.57
C ILE A 130 -14.76 2.46 -0.13
N ALA A 131 -14.38 1.34 0.50
CA ALA A 131 -15.33 0.33 0.98
C ALA A 131 -15.90 0.69 2.36
N THR A 132 -15.03 1.06 3.31
CA THR A 132 -15.47 1.32 4.69
C THR A 132 -16.38 2.54 4.79
N GLY A 133 -16.20 3.56 3.94
CA GLY A 133 -17.11 4.70 3.83
C GLY A 133 -18.52 4.33 3.35
N GLN A 134 -18.69 3.14 2.79
CA GLN A 134 -19.98 2.58 2.38
C GLN A 134 -20.53 1.56 3.37
N GLY A 135 -19.87 1.34 4.51
CA GLY A 135 -20.23 0.31 5.48
C GLY A 135 -19.81 -1.11 5.09
N LEU A 136 -18.99 -1.26 4.05
CA LEU A 136 -18.49 -2.55 3.57
C LEU A 136 -17.15 -2.90 4.25
N MET A 137 -16.92 -4.18 4.51
CA MET A 137 -15.61 -4.68 4.95
C MET A 137 -14.78 -5.01 3.72
N ALA A 138 -13.49 -4.66 3.73
CA ALA A 138 -12.61 -4.95 2.61
C ALA A 138 -11.24 -5.46 3.07
N SER A 139 -10.63 -6.30 2.24
CA SER A 139 -9.21 -6.61 2.30
C SER A 139 -8.54 -6.31 0.96
N ILE A 140 -7.26 -5.93 1.02
CA ILE A 140 -6.40 -5.82 -0.15
C ILE A 140 -5.07 -6.48 0.17
N ALA A 141 -4.63 -7.39 -0.69
CA ALA A 141 -3.33 -8.05 -0.62
C ALA A 141 -2.51 -7.63 -1.85
N SER A 142 -1.20 -7.51 -1.70
CA SER A 142 -0.30 -7.15 -2.80
C SER A 142 1.00 -7.92 -2.75
N SER A 143 1.51 -8.36 -3.90
CA SER A 143 2.89 -8.86 -4.03
C SER A 143 3.57 -8.26 -5.25
N SER A 144 4.90 -8.37 -5.30
CA SER A 144 5.72 -7.83 -6.40
C SER A 144 6.51 -8.96 -7.07
N PRO A 145 5.99 -9.55 -8.17
CA PRO A 145 6.59 -10.69 -8.85
C PRO A 145 8.02 -10.49 -9.36
N SER A 146 8.48 -9.25 -9.51
CA SER A 146 9.83 -8.92 -9.98
C SER A 146 10.86 -8.67 -8.86
N GLY A 147 10.45 -8.68 -7.58
CA GLY A 147 11.33 -8.48 -6.43
C GLY A 147 11.53 -9.73 -5.58
N ALA A 148 12.64 -9.86 -4.87
CA ALA A 148 12.93 -11.03 -4.01
C ALA A 148 13.72 -10.61 -2.76
N GLN A 149 13.10 -9.82 -1.87
CA GLN A 149 13.77 -9.21 -0.70
C GLN A 149 13.52 -9.96 0.62
N VAL A 150 12.67 -10.98 0.63
CA VAL A 150 12.32 -11.78 1.82
C VAL A 150 12.63 -13.24 1.55
N ALA A 151 13.44 -13.86 2.42
CA ALA A 151 13.69 -15.28 2.38
C ALA A 151 12.51 -16.07 3.00
N PRO A 152 12.24 -17.31 2.54
CA PRO A 152 11.43 -18.25 3.30
C PRO A 152 11.99 -18.42 4.70
N PHE A 153 11.14 -18.63 5.71
CA PHE A 153 11.63 -18.87 7.06
C PHE A 153 12.51 -20.13 7.10
N GLY A 154 13.74 -19.99 7.61
CA GLY A 154 14.78 -21.03 7.58
C GLY A 154 15.62 -21.09 6.30
N GLY A 155 15.34 -20.25 5.29
CA GLY A 155 16.17 -20.07 4.09
C GLY A 155 17.00 -18.80 4.16
N LEU A 156 18.03 -18.69 3.32
CA LEU A 156 18.94 -17.52 3.27
C LEU A 156 18.63 -16.56 2.10
N LYS A 157 18.17 -17.12 0.99
CA LYS A 157 18.00 -16.37 -0.27
C LYS A 157 16.60 -15.79 -0.37
N GLY A 158 16.52 -14.54 -0.80
CA GLY A 158 15.25 -13.89 -1.09
C GLY A 158 14.47 -14.62 -2.18
N VAL A 159 13.19 -14.85 -1.94
CA VAL A 159 12.26 -15.49 -2.89
C VAL A 159 11.01 -14.65 -3.07
N MET A 160 10.52 -14.03 -2.00
CA MET A 160 9.28 -13.26 -1.97
C MET A 160 9.56 -11.79 -1.71
N THR A 161 8.51 -10.97 -1.73
CA THR A 161 8.59 -9.57 -1.31
C THR A 161 7.91 -9.39 0.06
N PRO A 162 7.91 -8.18 0.65
CA PRO A 162 7.21 -7.89 1.91
C PRO A 162 5.73 -8.31 1.93
N ASN A 163 5.11 -8.48 0.76
CA ASN A 163 3.78 -9.07 0.57
C ASN A 163 2.72 -8.53 1.55
N PRO A 164 2.44 -7.21 1.51
CA PRO A 164 1.51 -6.61 2.45
C PRO A 164 0.08 -7.07 2.26
N VAL A 165 -0.68 -7.02 3.36
CA VAL A 165 -2.14 -7.16 3.37
C VAL A 165 -2.73 -6.09 4.28
N ALA A 166 -3.86 -5.53 3.85
CA ALA A 166 -4.60 -4.53 4.59
C ALA A 166 -6.07 -4.92 4.73
N TYR A 167 -6.71 -4.48 5.81
CA TYR A 167 -8.11 -4.73 6.14
C TYR A 167 -8.80 -3.47 6.62
N GLY A 168 -9.94 -3.16 6.02
CA GLY A 168 -10.85 -2.09 6.42
C GLY A 168 -12.07 -2.69 7.08
N ILE A 169 -12.27 -2.39 8.38
CA ILE A 169 -13.35 -2.96 9.18
C ILE A 169 -14.26 -1.83 9.66
N PRO A 170 -15.53 -1.77 9.21
CA PRO A 170 -16.50 -0.83 9.73
C PRO A 170 -16.75 -1.06 11.23
N VAL A 171 -16.73 0.03 11.99
CA VAL A 171 -17.16 0.10 13.40
C VAL A 171 -17.94 1.41 13.58
N PRO A 172 -18.74 1.57 14.65
CA PRO A 172 -19.35 2.87 14.96
C PRO A 172 -18.30 3.98 15.01
N GLY A 173 -18.54 5.05 14.25
CA GLY A 173 -17.59 6.16 14.09
C GLY A 173 -16.54 5.88 13.02
N ARG A 174 -15.28 5.71 13.43
CA ARG A 174 -14.13 5.60 12.52
C ARG A 174 -13.71 4.15 12.30
N PRO A 175 -13.57 3.68 11.04
CA PRO A 175 -13.22 2.29 10.76
C PRO A 175 -11.84 1.93 11.30
N ILE A 176 -11.64 0.66 11.60
CA ILE A 176 -10.30 0.11 11.85
C ILE A 176 -9.64 -0.07 10.49
N LEU A 177 -8.46 0.49 10.31
CA LEU A 177 -7.66 0.36 9.09
C LEU A 177 -6.34 -0.33 9.45
N ILE A 178 -6.23 -1.59 9.05
CA ILE A 178 -5.04 -2.42 9.23
C ILE A 178 -4.25 -2.37 7.93
N ASP A 179 -2.96 -2.12 7.99
CA ASP A 179 -2.04 -2.24 6.86
C ASP A 179 -0.71 -2.76 7.39
N LEU A 180 -0.39 -4.01 7.04
CA LEU A 180 0.71 -4.74 7.61
C LEU A 180 1.49 -5.49 6.52
N SER A 181 2.76 -5.73 6.82
CA SER A 181 3.68 -6.47 5.96
C SER A 181 3.88 -7.90 6.49
N ALA A 182 4.12 -8.83 5.58
CA ALA A 182 4.55 -10.19 5.91
C ALA A 182 6.03 -10.24 6.33
N SER A 183 6.80 -9.18 6.10
CA SER A 183 8.12 -8.91 6.69
C SER A 183 8.05 -7.90 7.84
N ILE A 184 8.97 -7.98 8.82
CA ILE A 184 8.97 -7.08 9.99
C ILE A 184 9.07 -5.60 9.60
N THR A 185 9.89 -5.32 8.58
CA THR A 185 10.11 -3.97 8.04
C THR A 185 9.83 -3.95 6.54
N THR A 186 10.04 -2.82 5.89
CA THR A 186 9.78 -2.63 4.45
C THR A 186 11.06 -2.27 3.70
N VAL A 187 11.11 -2.62 2.41
CA VAL A 187 12.23 -2.27 1.52
C VAL A 187 12.42 -0.75 1.44
N ASN A 188 11.33 0.02 1.34
CA ASN A 188 11.39 1.48 1.24
C ASN A 188 11.91 2.14 2.53
N LEU A 189 11.61 1.56 3.71
CA LEU A 189 12.21 2.01 4.97
C LEU A 189 13.70 1.67 5.02
N ALA A 190 14.09 0.45 4.63
CA ALA A 190 15.50 0.06 4.56
C ALA A 190 16.32 1.01 3.67
N GLN A 191 15.83 1.30 2.47
CA GLN A 191 16.48 2.23 1.54
C GLN A 191 16.57 3.65 2.11
N ARG A 192 15.57 4.11 2.86
CA ARG A 192 15.62 5.41 3.54
C ARG A 192 16.71 5.43 4.60
N MET A 193 16.79 4.38 5.43
CA MET A 193 17.78 4.29 6.50
C MET A 193 19.21 4.16 5.96
N ILE A 194 19.41 3.41 4.87
CA ILE A 194 20.71 3.36 4.16
C ILE A 194 21.14 4.78 3.74
N ARG A 195 20.25 5.54 3.09
CA ARG A 195 20.57 6.94 2.68
C ARG A 195 20.86 7.86 3.86
N ALA A 196 20.26 7.59 5.02
CA ALA A 196 20.46 8.37 6.24
C ALA A 196 21.66 7.89 7.09
N GLY A 197 22.29 6.76 6.75
CA GLY A 197 23.32 6.13 7.59
C GLY A 197 22.77 5.62 8.92
N GLU A 198 21.48 5.27 8.98
CA GLU A 198 20.77 4.85 10.18
C GLU A 198 20.67 3.32 10.28
N ARG A 199 20.52 2.81 11.50
CA ARG A 199 20.34 1.39 11.82
C ARG A 199 18.99 1.15 12.50
N TYR A 200 18.41 -0.03 12.30
CA TYR A 200 17.19 -0.43 13.00
C TYR A 200 17.39 -0.51 14.51
N ASP A 201 16.32 -0.43 15.28
CA ASP A 201 16.37 -0.61 16.74
C ASP A 201 16.70 -2.06 17.13
N HIS A 202 16.30 -3.02 16.28
CA HIS A 202 16.46 -4.45 16.51
C HIS A 202 16.85 -5.17 15.21
N ASP A 203 17.14 -6.46 15.33
CA ASP A 203 17.53 -7.31 14.21
C ASP A 203 16.31 -7.62 13.33
N TRP A 204 16.11 -6.80 12.31
CA TRP A 204 14.97 -6.90 11.37
C TRP A 204 15.39 -7.38 9.98
N VAL A 205 16.68 -7.56 9.77
CA VAL A 205 17.28 -8.07 8.54
C VAL A 205 18.31 -9.14 8.89
N MET A 206 18.76 -9.89 7.90
CA MET A 206 19.88 -10.80 8.02
C MET A 206 20.82 -10.68 6.82
N ASP A 207 22.09 -10.96 7.03
CA ASP A 207 23.11 -11.00 5.98
C ASP A 207 22.99 -12.25 5.09
N ALA A 208 23.91 -12.41 4.13
CA ALA A 208 23.90 -13.52 3.18
C ALA A 208 24.20 -14.89 3.84
N GLU A 209 24.86 -14.87 4.99
CA GLU A 209 25.22 -16.02 5.81
C GLU A 209 24.11 -16.39 6.81
N GLY A 210 23.10 -15.54 6.96
CA GLY A 210 21.93 -15.76 7.82
C GLY A 210 22.10 -15.19 9.23
N ASN A 211 23.13 -14.38 9.48
CA ASN A 211 23.29 -13.72 10.77
C ASN A 211 22.29 -12.56 10.89
N PRO A 212 21.53 -12.45 11.99
CA PRO A 212 20.67 -11.31 12.24
C PRO A 212 21.47 -10.01 12.30
N SER A 213 20.89 -8.93 11.77
CA SER A 213 21.52 -7.62 11.73
C SER A 213 20.50 -6.49 11.90
N ARG A 214 20.98 -5.40 12.49
CA ARG A 214 20.31 -4.09 12.57
C ARG A 214 20.65 -3.19 11.39
N ASP A 215 21.67 -3.54 10.61
CA ASP A 215 22.20 -2.72 9.54
C ASP A 215 21.45 -3.01 8.23
N PRO A 216 20.66 -2.06 7.68
CA PRO A 216 19.95 -2.27 6.44
C PRO A 216 20.87 -2.44 5.23
N GLU A 217 22.15 -2.04 5.29
CA GLU A 217 23.10 -2.21 4.17
C GLU A 217 23.35 -3.68 3.81
N VAL A 218 23.12 -4.62 4.72
CA VAL A 218 23.26 -6.06 4.40
C VAL A 218 22.37 -6.49 3.24
N LEU A 219 21.26 -5.78 3.00
CA LEU A 219 20.35 -6.04 1.87
C LEU A 219 20.98 -5.75 0.50
N THR A 220 21.99 -4.88 0.43
CA THR A 220 22.71 -4.61 -0.82
C THR A 220 23.80 -5.66 -1.10
N ALA A 221 24.13 -6.47 -0.09
CA ALA A 221 25.16 -7.51 -0.15
C ALA A 221 24.58 -8.94 -0.13
N GLY A 222 23.32 -9.12 -0.54
CA GLY A 222 22.68 -10.43 -0.64
C GLY A 222 21.90 -10.87 0.60
N GLY A 223 21.83 -10.03 1.64
CA GLY A 223 20.96 -10.22 2.79
C GLY A 223 19.47 -10.04 2.47
N THR A 224 18.61 -10.33 3.45
CA THR A 224 17.15 -10.25 3.29
C THR A 224 16.45 -9.62 4.49
N LEU A 225 15.23 -9.13 4.27
CA LEU A 225 14.33 -8.75 5.35
C LEU A 225 13.85 -10.02 6.08
N LEU A 226 13.78 -9.95 7.41
CA LEU A 226 13.18 -11.03 8.18
C LEU A 226 11.64 -11.02 8.05
N PRO A 227 11.00 -12.20 7.92
CA PRO A 227 9.55 -12.32 8.02
C PRO A 227 9.00 -11.80 9.35
N THR A 228 7.75 -11.33 9.38
CA THR A 228 7.05 -10.92 10.61
C THR A 228 7.10 -12.02 11.66
N GLY A 229 7.69 -11.68 12.81
CA GLY A 229 8.04 -12.64 13.87
C GLY A 229 9.54 -12.90 14.01
N GLY A 230 10.36 -12.44 13.07
CA GLY A 230 11.83 -12.43 13.18
C GLY A 230 12.42 -13.82 13.10
N LEU A 231 13.55 -14.02 13.77
CA LEU A 231 14.15 -15.35 13.89
C LEU A 231 13.30 -16.30 14.74
N ASP A 232 12.56 -15.77 15.73
CA ASP A 232 11.84 -16.61 16.70
C ASP A 232 10.51 -17.15 16.16
N HIS A 233 9.76 -16.31 15.44
CA HIS A 233 8.38 -16.59 14.99
C HIS A 233 8.12 -16.24 13.52
N GLY A 234 9.18 -16.06 12.73
CA GLY A 234 9.10 -15.65 11.33
C GLY A 234 8.29 -16.61 10.43
N GLN A 235 8.07 -17.86 10.84
CA GLN A 235 7.17 -18.78 10.14
C GLN A 235 5.75 -18.21 9.99
N LYS A 236 5.30 -17.32 10.88
CA LYS A 236 3.99 -16.64 10.77
C LYS A 236 3.98 -15.63 9.63
N GLY A 237 4.99 -14.75 9.57
CA GLY A 237 5.17 -13.83 8.45
C GLY A 237 5.39 -14.55 7.13
N TYR A 238 6.18 -15.63 7.14
CA TYR A 238 6.38 -16.46 5.95
C TYR A 238 5.06 -17.10 5.47
N GLY A 239 4.27 -17.70 6.36
CA GLY A 239 2.97 -18.24 6.00
C GLY A 239 2.02 -17.18 5.44
N LEU A 240 2.05 -15.96 6.00
CA LEU A 240 1.30 -14.83 5.45
C LEU A 240 1.79 -14.42 4.06
N ALA A 241 3.11 -14.38 3.84
CA ALA A 241 3.69 -14.04 2.55
C ALA A 241 3.25 -15.04 1.47
N LEU A 242 3.22 -16.34 1.78
CA LEU A 242 2.73 -17.39 0.88
C LEU A 242 1.25 -17.23 0.55
N ALA A 243 0.42 -16.93 1.56
CA ALA A 243 -1.01 -16.69 1.33
C ALA A 243 -1.22 -15.49 0.41
N VAL A 244 -0.45 -14.41 0.60
CA VAL A 244 -0.50 -13.24 -0.27
C VAL A 244 -0.05 -13.59 -1.69
N GLU A 245 1.09 -14.27 -1.89
CA GLU A 245 1.51 -14.68 -3.25
C GLU A 245 0.46 -15.54 -3.97
N ALA A 246 -0.17 -16.47 -3.24
CA ALA A 246 -1.21 -17.33 -3.79
C ALA A 246 -2.46 -16.53 -4.17
N LEU A 247 -2.90 -15.62 -3.31
CA LEU A 247 -4.07 -14.78 -3.56
C LEU A 247 -3.83 -13.79 -4.70
N THR A 248 -2.63 -13.23 -4.84
CA THR A 248 -2.31 -12.21 -5.85
C THR A 248 -1.90 -12.85 -7.17
N GLN A 249 -0.61 -13.14 -7.35
CA GLN A 249 -0.06 -13.64 -8.61
C GLN A 249 -0.50 -15.07 -8.93
N GLY A 250 -0.76 -15.88 -7.90
CA GLY A 250 -1.29 -17.24 -8.06
C GLY A 250 -2.68 -17.23 -8.72
N LEU A 251 -3.66 -16.53 -8.13
CA LEU A 251 -5.00 -16.40 -8.71
C LEU A 251 -5.00 -15.61 -10.03
N ALA A 252 -4.10 -14.64 -10.20
CA ALA A 252 -3.98 -13.89 -11.44
C ALA A 252 -3.44 -14.76 -12.60
N GLY A 253 -2.77 -15.88 -12.29
CA GLY A 253 -2.12 -16.73 -13.28
C GLY A 253 -0.99 -16.04 -14.04
N TYR A 254 -0.38 -15.00 -13.45
CA TYR A 254 0.76 -14.29 -13.99
C TYR A 254 1.61 -13.74 -12.85
N GLY A 255 2.90 -14.08 -12.82
CA GLY A 255 3.76 -13.78 -11.69
C GLY A 255 5.21 -14.17 -11.85
N ARG A 256 5.83 -14.53 -10.73
CA ARG A 256 7.27 -14.78 -10.60
C ARG A 256 7.76 -15.92 -11.51
N ALA A 257 6.90 -16.90 -11.79
CA ALA A 257 7.18 -17.96 -12.75
C ALA A 257 7.38 -17.45 -14.19
N ASP A 258 6.77 -16.31 -14.53
CA ASP A 258 6.92 -15.63 -15.82
C ASP A 258 8.12 -14.67 -15.88
N ALA A 259 8.83 -14.50 -14.76
CA ALA A 259 10.00 -13.64 -14.61
C ALA A 259 9.82 -12.20 -15.16
N PRO A 260 8.76 -11.46 -14.76
CA PRO A 260 8.52 -10.11 -15.25
C PRO A 260 9.67 -9.17 -14.90
N ARG A 261 10.06 -8.34 -15.86
CA ARG A 261 11.11 -7.31 -15.68
C ARG A 261 10.53 -5.97 -15.29
N GLY A 262 11.33 -5.14 -14.63
CA GLY A 262 10.93 -3.82 -14.14
C GLY A 262 9.86 -3.89 -13.04
N THR A 263 9.31 -2.74 -12.66
CA THR A 263 8.30 -2.64 -11.61
C THR A 263 7.01 -3.37 -11.98
N ASN A 264 6.74 -4.48 -11.30
CA ASN A 264 5.55 -5.31 -11.51
C ASN A 264 4.92 -5.65 -10.16
N ALA A 265 3.60 -5.61 -10.09
CA ALA A 265 2.83 -5.98 -8.91
C ALA A 265 1.62 -6.82 -9.30
N ALA A 266 1.14 -7.63 -8.36
CA ALA A 266 -0.16 -8.27 -8.41
C ALA A 266 -0.92 -7.92 -7.12
N MET A 267 -2.23 -7.77 -7.21
CA MET A 267 -3.07 -7.45 -6.06
C MET A 267 -4.40 -8.18 -6.10
N THR A 268 -4.98 -8.37 -4.92
CA THR A 268 -6.30 -8.97 -4.75
C THR A 268 -7.10 -8.12 -3.80
N ILE A 269 -8.31 -7.78 -4.21
CA ILE A 269 -9.25 -7.01 -3.39
C ILE A 269 -10.47 -7.88 -3.15
N THR A 270 -10.80 -8.08 -1.89
CA THR A 270 -12.04 -8.77 -1.49
C THR A 270 -12.89 -7.83 -0.67
N VAL A 271 -14.18 -7.76 -0.99
CA VAL A 271 -15.17 -6.96 -0.27
C VAL A 271 -16.31 -7.86 0.21
N HIS A 272 -16.79 -7.59 1.41
CA HIS A 272 -17.93 -8.26 2.03
C HIS A 272 -18.95 -7.20 2.43
N ASP A 273 -20.21 -7.41 2.03
CA ASP A 273 -21.34 -6.60 2.48
C ASP A 273 -21.92 -7.21 3.77
N PRO A 274 -21.80 -6.55 4.94
CA PRO A 274 -22.39 -7.04 6.17
C PRO A 274 -23.90 -7.30 6.09
N GLU A 275 -24.65 -6.63 5.21
CA GLU A 275 -26.09 -6.90 5.02
C GLU A 275 -26.37 -8.31 4.48
N ALA A 276 -25.48 -8.86 3.67
CA ALA A 276 -25.65 -10.21 3.13
C ALA A 276 -25.36 -11.33 4.14
N PHE A 277 -24.90 -10.99 5.35
CA PHE A 277 -24.59 -11.94 6.42
C PHE A 277 -25.47 -11.69 7.65
N GLY A 278 -24.89 -11.27 8.77
CA GLY A 278 -25.61 -11.01 10.02
C GLY A 278 -26.40 -9.70 10.05
N GLY A 279 -26.37 -8.90 8.98
CA GLY A 279 -26.95 -7.56 8.92
C GLY A 279 -25.98 -6.49 9.44
N ALA A 280 -26.01 -5.30 8.82
CA ALA A 280 -25.06 -4.23 9.13
C ALA A 280 -25.11 -3.79 10.60
N ARG A 281 -26.31 -3.74 11.19
CA ARG A 281 -26.50 -3.40 12.61
C ARG A 281 -25.84 -4.40 13.56
N ALA A 282 -25.97 -5.70 13.29
CA ALA A 282 -25.39 -6.73 14.15
C ALA A 282 -23.86 -6.76 14.00
N PHE A 283 -23.37 -6.58 12.77
CA PHE A 283 -21.94 -6.44 12.48
C PHE A 283 -21.33 -5.27 13.28
N LEU A 284 -21.89 -4.06 13.15
CA LEU A 284 -21.40 -2.87 13.86
C LEU A 284 -21.48 -3.01 15.38
N ARG A 285 -22.47 -3.74 15.91
CA ARG A 285 -22.54 -4.04 17.35
C ARG A 285 -21.34 -4.88 17.78
N GLN A 286 -21.00 -5.94 17.05
CA GLN A 286 -19.89 -6.83 17.40
C GLN A 286 -18.54 -6.13 17.24
N THR A 287 -18.30 -5.51 16.07
CA THR A 287 -17.03 -4.84 15.80
C THR A 287 -16.86 -3.59 16.66
N GLY A 288 -17.94 -2.86 16.95
CA GLY A 288 -17.95 -1.72 17.86
C GLY A 288 -17.66 -2.10 19.31
N TRP A 289 -18.24 -3.19 19.81
CA TRP A 289 -17.94 -3.68 21.16
C TRP A 289 -16.46 -4.03 21.31
N LEU A 290 -15.90 -4.79 20.36
CA LEU A 290 -14.48 -5.17 20.41
C LEU A 290 -13.57 -3.95 20.29
N ALA A 291 -13.89 -3.03 19.39
CA ALA A 291 -13.15 -1.79 19.20
C ALA A 291 -13.08 -0.98 20.50
N GLU A 292 -14.21 -0.88 21.23
CA GLU A 292 -14.26 -0.17 22.50
C GLU A 292 -13.51 -0.92 23.60
N ALA A 293 -13.71 -2.22 23.74
CA ALA A 293 -12.99 -3.05 24.71
C ALA A 293 -11.47 -2.97 24.53
N CYS A 294 -10.97 -2.85 23.29
CA CYS A 294 -9.57 -2.62 23.02
C CYS A 294 -9.11 -1.22 23.45
N ARG A 295 -9.87 -0.15 23.13
CA ARG A 295 -9.50 1.23 23.51
C ARG A 295 -9.51 1.45 25.02
N SER A 296 -10.50 0.86 25.71
CA SER A 296 -10.67 0.99 27.16
C SER A 296 -9.79 0.03 27.97
N ASN A 297 -8.96 -0.78 27.30
CA ASN A 297 -8.09 -1.72 27.99
C ASN A 297 -6.98 -0.96 28.75
N PRO A 298 -6.67 -1.34 30.01
CA PRO A 298 -5.56 -0.74 30.75
C PRO A 298 -4.26 -0.80 29.94
N PRO A 299 -3.63 0.34 29.63
CA PRO A 299 -2.40 0.31 28.86
C PRO A 299 -1.23 -0.19 29.73
N ARG A 300 -0.29 -0.91 29.11
CA ARG A 300 0.96 -1.32 29.78
C ARG A 300 1.78 -0.12 30.27
N ASP A 301 1.71 0.99 29.54
CA ASP A 301 2.32 2.28 29.88
C ASP A 301 1.20 3.35 29.88
N PRO A 302 0.86 3.95 31.04
CA PRO A 302 -0.20 4.95 31.14
C PRO A 302 -0.03 6.18 30.23
N SER A 303 1.20 6.51 29.81
CA SER A 303 1.46 7.61 28.87
C SER A 303 1.17 7.25 27.40
N ARG A 304 0.97 5.97 27.11
CA ARG A 304 0.78 5.42 25.77
C ARG A 304 -0.48 4.54 25.73
N PRO A 305 -1.68 5.15 25.63
CA PRO A 305 -2.94 4.41 25.61
C PRO A 305 -3.01 3.43 24.43
N VAL A 306 -3.81 2.36 24.59
CA VAL A 306 -4.08 1.42 23.50
C VAL A 306 -4.75 2.16 22.34
N ARG A 307 -4.29 1.88 21.12
CA ARG A 307 -4.83 2.46 19.89
C ARG A 307 -5.28 1.35 18.96
N LEU A 308 -6.39 1.59 18.27
CA LEU A 308 -6.77 0.73 17.16
C LEU A 308 -5.89 0.98 15.94
N PRO A 309 -5.63 -0.04 15.12
CA PRO A 309 -5.02 0.14 13.80
C PRO A 309 -5.74 1.23 12.99
N GLY A 310 -4.96 2.12 12.38
CA GLY A 310 -5.49 3.23 11.58
C GLY A 310 -5.83 4.50 12.36
N GLN A 311 -6.01 4.46 13.69
CA GLN A 311 -6.43 5.64 14.48
C GLN A 311 -5.44 6.82 14.35
N ALA A 312 -4.13 6.55 14.41
CA ALA A 312 -3.11 7.59 14.25
C ALA A 312 -3.05 8.12 12.81
N ALA A 313 -3.21 7.25 11.82
CA ALA A 313 -3.22 7.65 10.42
C ALA A 313 -4.42 8.55 10.09
N GLN A 314 -5.60 8.20 10.60
CA GLN A 314 -6.81 9.00 10.46
C GLN A 314 -6.68 10.38 11.14
N ALA A 315 -6.11 10.44 12.35
CA ALA A 315 -5.87 11.72 13.03
C ALA A 315 -4.86 12.61 12.29
N ARG A 316 -3.79 12.04 11.72
CA ARG A 316 -2.85 12.78 10.87
C ARG A 316 -3.52 13.29 9.60
N ARG A 317 -4.37 12.47 9.00
CA ARG A 317 -5.11 12.84 7.79
C ARG A 317 -6.05 14.01 8.04
N ASP A 318 -6.80 13.98 9.14
CA ASP A 318 -7.69 15.10 9.50
C ASP A 318 -6.89 16.39 9.71
N ARG A 319 -5.75 16.30 10.38
CA ARG A 319 -4.85 17.44 10.56
C ARG A 319 -4.32 17.94 9.23
N ALA A 320 -3.89 17.06 8.35
CA ALA A 320 -3.39 17.43 7.04
C ALA A 320 -4.47 18.07 6.14
N LEU A 321 -5.73 17.69 6.32
CA LEU A 321 -6.87 18.36 5.67
C LEU A 321 -7.15 19.75 6.23
N ALA A 322 -6.98 19.96 7.54
CA ALA A 322 -7.25 21.22 8.21
C ALA A 322 -6.09 22.23 8.09
N GLU A 323 -4.86 21.76 8.21
CA GLU A 323 -3.64 22.58 8.36
C GLU A 323 -2.74 22.54 7.12
N GLY A 324 -3.01 21.61 6.18
CA GLY A 324 -2.16 21.32 5.03
C GLY A 324 -1.20 20.16 5.27
N VAL A 325 -0.64 19.64 4.18
CA VAL A 325 0.26 18.50 4.14
C VAL A 325 1.70 18.98 4.30
N THR A 326 2.36 18.57 5.39
CA THR A 326 3.81 18.67 5.55
C THR A 326 4.46 17.44 4.94
N LEU A 327 5.46 17.65 4.09
CA LEU A 327 6.17 16.55 3.44
C LEU A 327 7.38 16.12 4.24
N HIS A 328 7.78 14.86 4.09
CA HIS A 328 9.05 14.38 4.66
C HIS A 328 10.23 15.09 3.97
N PRO A 329 11.34 15.37 4.69
CA PRO A 329 12.55 15.93 4.10
C PRO A 329 12.96 15.26 2.78
N GLY A 330 13.28 16.08 1.78
CA GLY A 330 13.72 15.72 0.43
C GLY A 330 12.61 15.49 -0.59
N ILE A 331 11.35 15.29 -0.16
CA ILE A 331 10.25 14.99 -1.10
C ILE A 331 9.93 16.21 -1.96
N TRP A 332 9.86 17.41 -1.37
CA TRP A 332 9.50 18.61 -2.11
C TRP A 332 10.54 18.94 -3.18
N GLU A 333 11.83 18.89 -2.82
CA GLU A 333 12.93 19.13 -3.76
C GLU A 333 12.86 18.19 -4.96
N ALA A 334 12.72 16.89 -4.71
CA ALA A 334 12.60 15.89 -5.77
C ALA A 334 11.35 16.12 -6.64
N LEU A 335 10.20 16.43 -6.03
CA LEU A 335 8.96 16.69 -6.75
C LEU A 335 9.04 17.98 -7.59
N SER A 336 9.65 19.05 -7.05
CA SER A 336 9.88 20.30 -7.77
C SER A 336 10.82 20.11 -8.95
N ALA A 337 11.92 19.36 -8.79
CA ALA A 337 12.81 19.04 -9.89
C ALA A 337 12.08 18.29 -11.02
N GLU A 338 11.22 17.34 -10.69
CA GLU A 338 10.39 16.63 -11.68
C GLU A 338 9.35 17.52 -12.38
N ALA A 339 8.84 18.54 -11.68
CA ALA A 339 7.92 19.54 -12.23
C ALA A 339 8.64 20.50 -13.19
N GLU A 340 9.83 20.99 -12.81
CA GLU A 340 10.65 21.91 -13.62
C GLU A 340 11.08 21.26 -14.94
N LYS A 341 11.53 19.99 -14.91
CA LYS A 341 11.81 19.20 -16.11
C LYS A 341 10.64 19.16 -17.10
N ARG A 342 9.42 19.35 -16.61
CA ARG A 342 8.16 19.29 -17.37
C ARG A 342 7.53 20.67 -17.61
N GLY A 343 8.25 21.76 -17.31
CA GLY A 343 7.78 23.12 -17.50
C GLY A 343 6.62 23.52 -16.58
N LEU A 344 6.51 22.88 -15.42
CA LEU A 344 5.44 23.14 -14.44
C LEU A 344 5.99 23.87 -13.21
N GLY A 345 5.23 24.85 -12.74
CA GLY A 345 5.46 25.53 -11.47
C GLY A 345 4.39 25.21 -10.42
N TRP A 346 4.77 25.27 -9.16
CA TRP A 346 3.83 25.31 -8.03
C TRP A 346 3.11 26.66 -8.01
N ALA A 347 1.79 26.63 -7.91
CA ALA A 347 0.94 27.83 -7.99
C ALA A 347 0.03 28.01 -6.75
N GLY A 348 0.40 27.42 -5.60
CA GLY A 348 -0.44 27.37 -4.40
C GLY A 348 0.26 27.75 -3.11
#